data_AF-A0A497LJ23-F1
#
_entry.id   AF-A0A497LJ23-F1
#
_cell.length_a   1.000
_cell.length_b   1.000
_cell.length_c   1.000
_cell.angle_alpha   90.00
_cell.angle_beta   90.00
_cell.angle_gamma   90.00
#
_symmetry.space_group_name_H-M   'P 1'
#
loop_
_entity.id
_entity.type
_entity.pdbx_description
1 polymer ?
#
loop_
_entity_poly.entity_id
_entity_poly.type
_entity_poly.pdbx_seq_one_letter_code
_entity_poly.pdbx_strand_id
1 'polypeptide(L)'
;MDYDHFSIVANLVSDKGLPEPSAIILPASYSYSACKDTLIHYLALAEVIAYKLRIRRPRYTDIFKILSKCHNNIGVSSGTVFSAGKLEYLIVWPEDSYAKNKCRELLSGLRRKIEELCKDDPRCKEVAEEAIRRIRYEVNGLNVEVYKDHVDVSILKKARNSQKPTMLPHSMKAVGPRDSDGETSLEMLFEEAAKKLNDPELYELARNVQNIHSIGYTAMVHDFHSSICTHILSLDSLNCYSCSCGFNRLLLLYLADLEGNELNMAIKNYIKYTYPSSSVLMEIAPHHGNSYSRLLNVIKSCITYIPRCNIHVPCYWKRKCQYLQYLCSKAKAFSHIIVSNHSKLIEFNV
;
A
#
# COMPACT_ATOMS: atom_id res chain seq x y z
N MET A 1 5.61 -1.13 1.34
CA MET A 1 4.96 -0.09 2.18
C MET A 1 5.16 1.23 1.48
N ASP A 2 4.11 2.05 1.38
CA ASP A 2 4.20 3.34 0.70
C ASP A 2 5.26 4.25 1.30
N TYR A 3 5.83 5.10 0.44
CA TYR A 3 6.81 6.12 0.81
C TYR A 3 6.37 6.96 2.01
N ASP A 4 5.06 7.24 2.14
CA ASP A 4 4.51 8.03 3.23
C ASP A 4 4.49 7.29 4.58
N HIS A 5 4.31 5.96 4.57
CA HIS A 5 4.51 5.15 5.78
C HIS A 5 5.99 5.13 6.19
N PHE A 6 6.88 5.02 5.20
CA PHE A 6 8.32 5.05 5.42
C PHE A 6 8.78 6.40 5.98
N SER A 7 8.21 7.52 5.52
CA SER A 7 8.52 8.86 6.04
C SER A 7 8.04 9.06 7.48
N ILE A 8 6.88 8.51 7.85
CA ILE A 8 6.36 8.58 9.23
C ILE A 8 7.17 7.67 10.17
N VAL A 9 7.50 6.45 9.74
CA VAL A 9 8.25 5.48 10.57
C VAL A 9 9.74 5.81 10.61
N ALA A 10 10.40 6.16 9.50
CA ALA A 10 11.83 6.46 9.46
C ALA A 10 12.20 7.73 10.25
N ASN A 11 11.32 8.73 10.31
CA ASN A 11 11.53 9.91 11.17
C ASN A 11 11.45 9.57 12.67
N LEU A 12 10.77 8.48 13.06
CA LEU A 12 10.78 7.99 14.45
C LEU A 12 12.10 7.29 14.82
N VAL A 13 12.90 6.83 13.85
CA VAL A 13 14.11 5.99 14.11
C VAL A 13 15.44 6.72 13.92
N SER A 14 15.44 7.98 13.45
CA SER A 14 16.61 8.89 13.46
C SER A 14 17.96 8.26 13.03
N ASP A 15 17.99 7.46 11.96
CA ASP A 15 19.27 6.90 11.47
C ASP A 15 19.31 6.72 9.95
N LYS A 16 20.42 7.13 9.32
CA LYS A 16 20.57 7.29 7.86
C LYS A 16 21.06 6.03 7.12
N GLY A 17 21.06 4.88 7.79
CA GLY A 17 21.35 3.59 7.18
C GLY A 17 20.48 2.54 7.85
N LEU A 18 19.26 2.35 7.35
CA LEU A 18 18.45 1.23 7.83
C LEU A 18 19.13 -0.06 7.36
N PRO A 19 19.47 -0.98 8.28
CA PRO A 19 19.87 -2.32 7.87
C PRO A 19 18.75 -2.94 7.03
N GLU A 20 19.10 -3.91 6.17
CA GLU A 20 18.06 -4.71 5.50
C GLU A 20 17.11 -5.24 6.57
N PRO A 21 15.79 -5.01 6.43
CA PRO A 21 14.85 -5.41 7.46
C PRO A 21 14.93 -6.93 7.63
N SER A 22 15.05 -7.39 8.87
CA SER A 22 15.14 -8.81 9.20
C SER A 22 13.90 -9.60 8.80
N ALA A 23 12.79 -8.91 8.49
CA ALA A 23 11.58 -9.46 7.90
C ALA A 23 10.85 -8.41 7.04
N ILE A 24 10.13 -8.87 6.02
CA ILE A 24 9.18 -8.06 5.24
C ILE A 24 7.76 -8.55 5.55
N ILE A 25 6.89 -7.65 5.95
CA ILE A 25 5.46 -7.93 6.15
C ILE A 25 4.72 -7.73 4.83
N LEU A 26 4.00 -8.76 4.39
CA LEU A 26 3.20 -8.80 3.17
C LEU A 26 1.77 -9.24 3.49
N PRO A 27 0.78 -8.84 2.69
CA PRO A 27 -0.54 -9.46 2.79
C PRO A 27 -0.45 -10.96 2.52
N ALA A 28 -1.20 -11.76 3.26
CA ALA A 28 -1.15 -13.23 3.16
C ALA A 28 -1.52 -13.76 1.77
N SER A 29 -2.16 -12.95 0.92
CA SER A 29 -2.39 -13.27 -0.50
C SER A 29 -1.11 -13.63 -1.25
N TYR A 30 0.06 -13.11 -0.86
CA TYR A 30 1.35 -13.49 -1.47
C TYR A 30 1.79 -14.93 -1.19
N SER A 31 1.16 -15.64 -0.25
CA SER A 31 1.46 -17.04 0.06
C SER A 31 0.55 -18.03 -0.69
N TYR A 32 -0.67 -17.63 -1.06
CA TYR A 32 -1.66 -18.55 -1.61
C TYR A 32 -1.40 -18.82 -3.09
N SER A 33 -1.39 -20.09 -3.47
CA SER A 33 -1.10 -20.52 -4.85
C SER A 33 -1.98 -19.83 -5.89
N ALA A 34 -3.29 -19.79 -5.66
CA ALA A 34 -4.24 -19.13 -6.57
C ALA A 34 -3.92 -17.63 -6.73
N CYS A 35 -3.57 -16.93 -5.66
CA CYS A 35 -3.22 -15.51 -5.70
C CYS A 35 -1.86 -15.26 -6.36
N LYS A 36 -0.88 -16.15 -6.15
CA LYS A 36 0.38 -16.11 -6.91
C LYS A 36 0.13 -16.26 -8.41
N ASP A 37 -0.71 -17.21 -8.81
CA ASP A 37 -1.11 -17.36 -10.21
C ASP A 37 -1.86 -16.14 -10.74
N THR A 38 -2.76 -15.54 -9.96
CA THR A 38 -3.43 -14.26 -10.31
C THR A 38 -2.40 -13.17 -10.58
N LEU A 39 -1.42 -12.98 -9.69
CA LEU A 39 -0.35 -11.99 -9.85
C LEU A 39 0.51 -12.26 -11.10
N ILE A 40 0.85 -13.52 -11.36
CA ILE A 40 1.57 -13.93 -12.57
C ILE A 40 0.81 -13.50 -13.83
N HIS A 41 -0.48 -13.80 -13.91
CA HIS A 41 -1.28 -13.48 -15.10
C HIS A 41 -1.57 -11.98 -15.22
N TYR A 42 -1.71 -11.28 -14.10
CA TYR A 42 -1.85 -9.82 -14.09
C TYR A 42 -0.62 -9.12 -14.69
N LEU A 43 0.58 -9.53 -14.28
CA LEU A 43 1.83 -8.99 -14.78
C LEU A 43 2.10 -9.42 -16.23
N ALA A 44 1.71 -10.64 -16.62
CA ALA A 44 1.78 -11.07 -18.01
C ALA A 44 0.82 -10.28 -18.92
N LEU A 45 -0.39 -10.01 -18.45
CA LEU A 45 -1.36 -9.15 -19.14
C LEU A 45 -0.80 -7.74 -19.34
N ALA A 46 -0.07 -7.19 -18.36
CA ALA A 46 0.62 -5.92 -18.50
C ALA A 46 1.64 -5.92 -19.65
N GLU A 47 2.39 -7.02 -19.85
CA GLU A 47 3.29 -7.15 -21.01
C GLU A 47 2.57 -7.33 -22.34
N VAL A 48 1.45 -8.06 -22.36
CA VAL A 48 0.59 -8.18 -23.53
C VAL A 48 0.06 -6.81 -23.94
N ILE A 49 -0.43 -6.02 -22.98
CA ILE A 49 -0.88 -4.64 -23.21
C ILE A 49 0.26 -3.80 -23.76
N ALA A 50 1.43 -3.84 -23.13
CA ALA A 50 2.59 -3.08 -23.59
C ALA A 50 2.98 -3.43 -25.04
N TYR A 51 2.91 -4.72 -25.39
CA TYR A 51 3.10 -5.20 -26.75
C TYR A 51 2.04 -4.66 -27.72
N LYS A 52 0.75 -4.75 -27.38
CA LYS A 52 -0.36 -4.25 -28.23
C LYS A 52 -0.30 -2.75 -28.44
N LEU A 53 0.05 -2.00 -27.41
CA LEU A 53 0.19 -0.55 -27.47
C LEU A 53 1.54 -0.09 -28.02
N ARG A 54 2.46 -1.03 -28.32
CA ARG A 54 3.84 -0.76 -28.79
C ARG A 54 4.61 0.21 -27.88
N ILE A 55 4.49 0.00 -26.58
CA ILE A 55 5.18 0.78 -25.56
C ILE A 55 6.19 -0.10 -24.81
N ARG A 56 7.04 0.54 -24.01
CA ARG A 56 8.03 -0.15 -23.19
C ARG A 56 7.32 -1.05 -22.17
N ARG A 57 7.88 -2.24 -21.95
CA ARG A 57 7.42 -3.17 -20.91
C ARG A 57 7.50 -2.53 -19.53
N PRO A 58 6.50 -2.73 -18.66
CA PRO A 58 6.55 -2.23 -17.29
C PRO A 58 7.68 -2.92 -16.50
N ARG A 59 8.37 -2.16 -15.65
CA ARG A 59 9.36 -2.70 -14.71
C ARG A 59 8.66 -3.13 -13.43
N TYR A 60 8.53 -4.45 -13.25
CA TYR A 60 8.00 -5.02 -12.00
C TYR A 60 8.92 -6.11 -11.41
N THR A 61 9.93 -6.58 -12.16
CA THR A 61 10.83 -7.66 -11.73
C THR A 61 11.72 -7.26 -10.56
N ASP A 62 12.02 -5.97 -10.41
CA ASP A 62 12.83 -5.48 -9.31
C ASP A 62 12.13 -5.63 -7.95
N ILE A 63 10.79 -5.63 -7.91
CA ILE A 63 10.02 -5.91 -6.69
C ILE A 63 10.30 -7.34 -6.22
N PHE A 64 10.22 -8.33 -7.10
CA PHE A 64 10.48 -9.74 -6.74
C PHE A 64 11.95 -9.99 -6.35
N LYS A 65 12.89 -9.27 -6.97
CA LYS A 65 14.29 -9.29 -6.53
C LYS A 65 14.49 -8.71 -5.14
N ILE A 66 13.73 -7.67 -4.76
CA ILE A 66 13.78 -7.11 -3.40
C ILE A 66 13.17 -8.11 -2.41
N LEU A 67 11.99 -8.64 -2.72
CA LEU A 67 11.29 -9.58 -1.83
C LEU A 67 12.04 -10.91 -1.63
N SER A 68 12.72 -11.41 -2.67
CA SER A 68 13.50 -12.65 -2.59
C SER A 68 14.81 -12.52 -1.81
N LYS A 69 15.34 -11.29 -1.63
CA LYS A 69 16.53 -11.04 -0.81
C LYS A 69 16.26 -11.08 0.68
N CYS A 70 15.01 -10.84 1.11
CA CYS A 70 14.68 -10.92 2.53
C CYS A 70 14.55 -12.39 2.96
N HIS A 71 15.26 -12.77 4.02
CA HIS A 71 15.22 -14.12 4.56
C HIS A 71 13.85 -14.51 5.13
N ASN A 72 13.06 -13.54 5.60
CA ASN A 72 11.78 -13.78 6.26
C ASN A 72 10.68 -12.91 5.63
N ASN A 73 9.92 -13.45 4.69
CA ASN A 73 8.68 -12.81 4.25
C ASN A 73 7.50 -13.36 5.06
N ILE A 74 6.82 -12.47 5.77
CA ILE A 74 5.73 -12.80 6.70
C ILE A 74 4.42 -12.36 6.04
N GLY A 75 3.59 -13.33 5.69
CA GLY A 75 2.23 -13.13 5.21
C GLY A 75 1.27 -12.93 6.37
N VAL A 76 0.53 -11.82 6.37
CA VAL A 76 -0.41 -11.48 7.45
C VAL A 76 -1.82 -11.26 6.91
N SER A 77 -2.82 -11.55 7.73
CA SER A 77 -4.24 -11.41 7.37
C SER A 77 -5.01 -10.65 8.43
N SER A 78 -6.24 -10.28 8.12
CA SER A 78 -7.14 -9.59 9.05
C SER A 78 -7.21 -10.32 10.40
N GLY A 79 -6.95 -9.59 11.49
CA GLY A 79 -6.91 -10.10 12.86
C GLY A 79 -5.52 -10.44 13.38
N THR A 80 -4.51 -10.54 12.51
CA THR A 80 -3.12 -10.74 12.93
C THR A 80 -2.61 -9.50 13.67
N VAL A 81 -1.93 -9.71 14.80
CA VAL A 81 -1.28 -8.65 15.57
C VAL A 81 0.22 -8.82 15.46
N PHE A 82 0.91 -7.76 15.05
CA PHE A 82 2.35 -7.76 14.86
C PHE A 82 3.02 -6.77 15.82
N SER A 83 3.96 -7.24 16.65
CA SER A 83 4.71 -6.43 17.59
C SER A 83 6.09 -6.04 17.05
N ALA A 84 6.36 -4.74 17.07
CA ALA A 84 7.60 -4.11 16.63
C ALA A 84 8.14 -3.19 17.74
N GLY A 85 8.82 -3.78 18.72
CA GLY A 85 9.28 -3.04 19.88
C GLY A 85 8.10 -2.55 20.73
N LYS A 86 7.87 -1.23 20.77
CA LYS A 86 6.76 -0.62 21.53
C LYS A 86 5.47 -0.44 20.72
N LEU A 87 5.52 -0.70 19.41
CA LEU A 87 4.37 -0.59 18.52
C LEU A 87 3.75 -1.96 18.31
N GLU A 88 2.43 -2.02 18.32
CA GLU A 88 1.68 -3.15 17.80
C GLU A 88 0.91 -2.74 16.54
N TYR A 89 0.86 -3.62 15.56
CA TYR A 89 0.16 -3.43 14.31
C TYR A 89 -0.93 -4.49 14.22
N LEU A 90 -2.18 -4.06 14.25
CA LEU A 90 -3.31 -4.93 14.02
C LEU A 90 -3.70 -4.84 12.56
N ILE A 91 -3.58 -5.96 11.85
CA ILE A 91 -3.93 -6.07 10.45
C ILE A 91 -5.45 -6.15 10.31
N VAL A 92 -6.02 -5.34 9.41
CA VAL A 92 -7.47 -5.26 9.17
C VAL A 92 -7.84 -5.71 7.75
N TRP A 93 -6.84 -5.89 6.87
CA TRP A 93 -7.01 -6.37 5.50
C TRP A 93 -5.73 -7.05 4.98
N PRO A 94 -5.83 -8.12 4.17
CA PRO A 94 -7.03 -8.81 3.69
C PRO A 94 -7.55 -9.94 4.59
N GLU A 95 -8.82 -10.31 4.46
CA GLU A 95 -9.35 -11.55 5.04
C GLU A 95 -8.87 -12.79 4.29
N ASP A 96 -8.46 -13.84 5.01
CA ASP A 96 -7.92 -15.09 4.44
C ASP A 96 -8.90 -15.76 3.46
N SER A 97 -10.14 -15.98 3.89
CA SER A 97 -11.18 -16.63 3.08
C SER A 97 -11.54 -15.79 1.84
N TYR A 98 -11.62 -14.47 2.00
CA TYR A 98 -11.89 -13.56 0.89
C TYR A 98 -10.79 -13.62 -0.16
N ALA A 99 -9.53 -13.49 0.25
CA ALA A 99 -8.38 -13.53 -0.66
C ALA A 99 -8.33 -14.83 -1.46
N LYS A 100 -8.47 -15.97 -0.79
CA LYS A 100 -8.47 -17.30 -1.44
C LYS A 100 -9.56 -17.43 -2.52
N ASN A 101 -10.76 -16.91 -2.25
CA ASN A 101 -11.87 -17.01 -3.18
C ASN A 101 -11.72 -16.00 -4.33
N LYS A 102 -11.43 -14.73 -4.02
CA LYS A 102 -11.36 -13.65 -5.00
C LYS A 102 -10.24 -13.88 -6.02
N CYS A 103 -9.09 -14.40 -5.61
CA CYS A 103 -8.00 -14.71 -6.54
C CYS A 103 -8.39 -15.75 -7.59
N ARG A 104 -9.19 -16.78 -7.23
CA ARG A 104 -9.66 -17.80 -8.19
C ARG A 104 -10.60 -17.21 -9.24
N GLU A 105 -11.50 -16.33 -8.81
CA GLU A 105 -12.38 -15.57 -9.69
C GLU A 105 -11.56 -14.70 -10.66
N LEU A 106 -10.65 -13.89 -10.14
CA LEU A 106 -9.80 -12.98 -10.93
C LEU A 106 -8.90 -13.72 -11.92
N LEU A 107 -8.34 -14.87 -11.53
CA LEU A 107 -7.47 -15.67 -12.40
C LEU A 107 -8.18 -16.07 -13.70
N SER A 108 -9.46 -16.42 -13.61
CA SER A 108 -10.26 -16.82 -14.78
C SER A 108 -10.48 -15.63 -15.72
N GLY A 109 -10.79 -14.45 -15.17
CA GLY A 109 -10.92 -13.20 -15.92
C GLY A 109 -9.63 -12.78 -16.62
N LEU A 110 -8.49 -12.87 -15.92
CA LEU A 110 -7.18 -12.53 -16.48
C LEU A 110 -6.78 -13.46 -17.64
N ARG A 111 -7.01 -14.77 -17.51
CA ARG A 111 -6.73 -15.74 -18.59
C ARG A 111 -7.57 -15.45 -19.83
N ARG A 112 -8.88 -15.31 -19.64
CA ARG A 112 -9.81 -14.95 -20.72
C ARG A 112 -9.35 -13.67 -21.42
N LYS A 113 -8.95 -12.64 -20.66
CA LYS A 113 -8.54 -11.36 -21.23
C LYS A 113 -7.24 -11.46 -22.06
N ILE A 114 -6.27 -12.26 -21.62
CA ILE A 114 -5.07 -12.56 -22.42
C ILE A 114 -5.45 -13.27 -23.72
N GLU A 115 -6.32 -14.29 -23.64
CA GLU A 115 -6.81 -15.03 -24.81
C GLU A 115 -7.55 -14.13 -25.80
N GLU A 116 -8.42 -13.25 -25.31
CA GLU A 116 -9.16 -12.26 -26.11
C GLU A 116 -8.21 -11.30 -26.84
N LEU A 117 -7.25 -10.69 -26.12
CA LEU A 117 -6.30 -9.76 -26.72
C LEU A 117 -5.37 -10.44 -27.75
N CYS A 118 -5.06 -11.72 -27.55
CA CYS A 118 -4.15 -12.48 -28.43
C CYS A 118 -4.87 -13.38 -29.45
N LYS A 119 -6.21 -13.33 -29.57
CA LYS A 119 -7.04 -14.31 -30.31
C LYS A 119 -6.50 -14.67 -31.69
N ASP A 120 -6.06 -13.67 -32.46
CA ASP A 120 -5.61 -13.80 -33.85
C ASP A 120 -4.15 -13.36 -34.06
N ASP A 121 -3.35 -13.33 -33.00
CA ASP A 121 -1.97 -12.82 -33.02
C ASP A 121 -1.03 -13.86 -32.41
N PRO A 122 -0.41 -14.76 -33.21
CA PRO A 122 0.49 -15.79 -32.71
C PRO A 122 1.66 -15.22 -31.92
N ARG A 123 2.16 -14.05 -32.33
CA ARG A 123 3.27 -13.39 -31.63
C ARG A 123 2.83 -12.85 -30.26
N CYS A 124 1.61 -12.36 -30.14
CA CYS A 124 1.02 -12.00 -28.84
C CYS A 124 0.95 -13.21 -27.89
N LYS A 125 0.56 -14.39 -28.40
CA LYS A 125 0.51 -15.64 -27.62
C LYS A 125 1.89 -16.02 -27.09
N GLU A 126 2.92 -15.97 -27.94
CA GLU A 126 4.31 -16.19 -27.53
C GLU A 126 4.78 -15.20 -26.46
N VAL A 127 4.42 -13.91 -26.59
CA VAL A 127 4.73 -12.88 -25.59
C VAL A 127 4.06 -13.20 -24.24
N ALA A 128 2.79 -13.59 -24.26
CA ALA A 128 2.05 -13.99 -23.06
C ALA A 128 2.67 -15.22 -22.39
N GLU A 129 2.94 -16.28 -23.13
CA GLU A 129 3.50 -17.52 -22.60
C GLU A 129 4.90 -17.31 -21.99
N GLU A 130 5.75 -16.56 -22.69
CA GLU A 130 7.09 -16.25 -22.19
C GLU A 130 7.05 -15.33 -20.96
N ALA A 131 6.14 -14.36 -20.93
CA ALA A 131 5.91 -13.53 -19.75
C ALA A 131 5.46 -14.38 -18.56
N ILE A 132 4.43 -15.22 -18.73
CA ILE A 132 3.92 -16.12 -17.68
C ILE A 132 5.03 -17.01 -17.15
N ARG A 133 5.82 -17.65 -18.03
CA ARG A 133 6.93 -18.53 -17.66
C ARG A 133 7.98 -17.79 -16.82
N ARG A 134 8.42 -16.62 -17.29
CA ARG A 134 9.44 -15.81 -16.61
C ARG A 134 8.94 -15.30 -15.25
N ILE A 135 7.74 -14.73 -15.20
CA ILE A 135 7.17 -14.16 -13.97
C ILE A 135 6.92 -15.26 -12.94
N ARG A 136 6.44 -16.44 -13.38
CA ARG A 136 6.23 -17.59 -12.50
C ARG A 136 7.51 -18.03 -11.79
N TYR A 137 8.64 -18.03 -12.49
CA TYR A 137 9.93 -18.35 -11.88
C TYR A 137 10.26 -17.38 -10.72
N GLU A 138 10.11 -16.07 -10.95
CA GLU A 138 10.36 -15.04 -9.93
C GLU A 138 9.39 -15.13 -8.75
N VAL A 139 8.08 -15.28 -9.02
CA VAL A 139 7.03 -15.35 -7.98
C VAL A 139 7.13 -16.62 -7.15
N ASN A 140 7.47 -17.75 -7.75
CA ASN A 140 7.63 -19.01 -7.03
C ASN A 140 8.89 -19.03 -6.15
N GLY A 141 9.89 -18.20 -6.47
CA GLY A 141 11.04 -17.97 -5.59
C GLY A 141 10.70 -17.25 -4.27
N LEU A 142 9.50 -16.65 -4.17
CA LEU A 142 9.04 -16.03 -2.92
C LEU A 142 8.52 -17.08 -1.93
N ASN A 143 9.29 -17.32 -0.88
CA ASN A 143 8.81 -18.04 0.30
C ASN A 143 8.14 -17.05 1.27
N VAL A 144 6.82 -17.21 1.49
CA VAL A 144 6.02 -16.35 2.38
C VAL A 144 5.27 -17.23 3.37
N GLU A 145 5.61 -17.13 4.64
CA GLU A 145 4.97 -17.87 5.72
C GLU A 145 3.76 -17.11 6.25
N VAL A 146 2.61 -17.77 6.43
CA VAL A 146 1.38 -17.10 6.88
C VAL A 146 1.23 -17.20 8.39
N TYR A 147 1.02 -16.05 9.01
CA TYR A 147 0.70 -15.94 10.42
C TYR A 147 -0.71 -15.39 10.59
N LYS A 148 -1.43 -15.93 11.57
CA LYS A 148 -2.83 -15.59 11.86
C LYS A 148 -3.05 -15.02 13.26
N ASP A 149 -2.10 -15.22 14.17
CA ASP A 149 -2.21 -14.85 15.58
C ASP A 149 -1.31 -13.65 15.90
N HIS A 150 -0.75 -13.62 17.11
CA HIS A 150 0.25 -12.64 17.52
C HIS A 150 1.64 -13.02 17.01
N VAL A 151 2.34 -12.07 16.39
CA VAL A 151 3.68 -12.24 15.82
C VAL A 151 4.60 -11.20 16.45
N ASP A 152 5.64 -11.64 17.15
CA ASP A 152 6.70 -10.76 17.63
C ASP A 152 7.88 -10.80 16.65
N VAL A 153 8.19 -9.66 16.02
CA VAL A 153 9.38 -9.55 15.15
C VAL A 153 10.40 -8.68 15.85
N SER A 154 11.54 -9.31 16.17
CA SER A 154 12.72 -8.58 16.56
C SER A 154 13.29 -7.82 15.36
N ILE A 155 12.92 -6.55 15.20
CA ILE A 155 13.45 -5.67 14.14
C ILE A 155 14.95 -5.42 14.33
N LEU A 156 15.51 -5.63 15.54
CA LEU A 156 16.93 -5.41 15.84
C LEU A 156 17.48 -6.42 16.85
N LYS A 157 18.03 -7.57 16.39
CA LYS A 157 18.99 -8.36 17.20
C LYS A 157 20.16 -9.02 16.44
N LYS A 158 20.22 -8.99 15.10
CA LYS A 158 21.34 -9.59 14.34
C LYS A 158 22.20 -8.54 13.61
N ALA A 159 22.82 -7.64 14.35
CA ALA A 159 23.94 -6.84 13.83
C ALA A 159 24.97 -6.48 14.92
N ARG A 160 25.12 -7.31 15.97
CA ARG A 160 26.21 -7.10 16.95
C ARG A 160 27.55 -7.72 16.55
N ASN A 161 27.62 -8.50 15.46
CA ASN A 161 28.86 -9.19 15.05
C ASN A 161 29.33 -8.94 13.61
N SER A 162 28.72 -8.04 12.83
CA SER A 162 29.32 -7.62 11.56
C SER A 162 30.14 -6.35 11.78
N GLN A 163 31.39 -6.40 11.35
CA GLN A 163 32.41 -5.36 11.48
C GLN A 163 31.86 -3.97 11.12
N LYS A 164 32.28 -2.96 11.91
CA LYS A 164 32.03 -1.54 11.65
C LYS A 164 32.17 -1.24 10.15
N PRO A 165 31.12 -0.78 9.46
CA PRO A 165 31.27 -0.26 8.12
C PRO A 165 32.14 0.99 8.21
N THR A 166 33.26 1.00 7.51
CA THR A 166 34.10 2.17 7.32
C THR A 166 33.25 3.25 6.66
N MET A 167 32.93 4.32 7.39
CA MET A 167 32.20 5.46 6.85
C MET A 167 33.04 6.11 5.73
N LEU A 168 32.63 5.90 4.48
CA LEU A 168 32.97 6.83 3.40
C LEU A 168 31.87 7.91 3.35
N PRO A 169 32.23 9.20 3.25
CA PRO A 169 31.28 10.29 3.20
C PRO A 169 30.68 10.33 1.79
N HIS A 170 29.65 9.53 1.55
CA HIS A 170 28.81 9.69 0.37
C HIS A 170 27.45 10.14 0.82
N SER A 171 27.10 11.35 0.35
CA SER A 171 25.74 11.89 0.27
C SER A 171 24.78 10.77 -0.16
N MET A 172 24.18 10.09 0.82
CA MET A 172 23.11 9.15 0.58
C MET A 172 21.86 9.98 0.29
N LYS A 173 21.71 10.36 -0.98
CA LYS A 173 20.38 10.46 -1.57
C LYS A 173 19.68 9.15 -1.25
N ALA A 174 18.51 9.24 -0.61
CA ALA A 174 17.62 8.08 -0.47
C ALA A 174 17.55 7.39 -1.83
N VAL A 175 17.98 6.13 -1.89
CA VAL A 175 17.76 5.30 -3.07
C VAL A 175 16.29 4.90 -3.04
N GLY A 176 15.42 5.88 -3.31
CA GLY A 176 14.22 5.55 -4.08
C GLY A 176 14.69 4.98 -5.41
N PRO A 177 13.87 4.15 -6.10
CA PRO A 177 14.13 3.89 -7.50
C PRO A 177 14.38 5.26 -8.14
N ARG A 178 15.59 5.46 -8.69
CA ARG A 178 15.93 6.70 -9.37
C ARG A 178 14.75 6.98 -10.30
N ASP A 179 14.18 8.18 -10.22
CA ASP A 179 13.28 8.71 -11.24
C ASP A 179 14.00 8.55 -12.57
N SER A 180 13.77 7.41 -13.22
CA SER A 180 14.32 7.11 -14.52
C SER A 180 13.22 7.47 -15.48
N ASP A 181 13.41 8.62 -16.12
CA ASP A 181 12.85 9.01 -17.41
C ASP A 181 11.86 7.99 -18.01
N GLY A 182 10.56 8.23 -17.81
CA GLY A 182 9.49 7.68 -18.66
C GLY A 182 8.88 6.33 -18.27
N GLU A 183 8.92 5.88 -17.01
CA GLU A 183 8.25 4.64 -16.61
C GLU A 183 6.77 4.84 -16.29
N THR A 184 5.89 4.24 -17.10
CA THR A 184 4.45 4.18 -16.84
C THR A 184 4.18 3.18 -15.71
N SER A 185 3.54 3.63 -14.62
CA SER A 185 3.09 2.72 -13.55
C SER A 185 2.12 1.68 -14.11
N LEU A 186 1.98 0.54 -13.42
CA LEU A 186 1.00 -0.47 -13.84
C LEU A 186 -0.42 0.12 -13.87
N GLU A 187 -0.80 0.94 -12.89
CA GLU A 187 -2.09 1.63 -12.87
C GLU A 187 -2.31 2.48 -14.13
N MET A 188 -1.38 3.37 -14.45
CA MET A 188 -1.46 4.21 -15.65
C MET A 188 -1.49 3.39 -16.94
N LEU A 189 -0.73 2.28 -16.98
CA LEU A 189 -0.71 1.37 -18.12
C LEU A 189 -2.10 0.78 -18.37
N PHE A 190 -2.74 0.27 -17.32
CA PHE A 190 -4.07 -0.34 -17.42
C PHE A 190 -5.17 0.69 -17.68
N GLU A 191 -5.07 1.89 -17.11
CA GLU A 191 -6.01 2.99 -17.38
C GLU A 191 -5.93 3.44 -18.85
N GLU A 192 -4.71 3.68 -19.36
CA GLU A 192 -4.50 4.08 -20.75
C GLU A 192 -4.86 2.97 -21.73
N ALA A 193 -4.61 1.70 -21.37
CA ALA A 193 -5.03 0.56 -22.16
C ALA A 193 -6.54 0.44 -22.25
N ALA A 194 -7.26 0.61 -21.14
CA ALA A 194 -8.71 0.59 -21.12
C ALA A 194 -9.31 1.64 -22.08
N LYS A 195 -8.72 2.84 -22.14
CA LYS A 195 -9.11 3.90 -23.09
C LYS A 195 -8.76 3.54 -24.54
N LYS A 196 -7.50 3.19 -24.82
CA LYS A 196 -6.99 2.97 -26.18
C LYS A 196 -7.52 1.72 -26.84
N LEU A 197 -7.78 0.68 -26.06
CA LEU A 197 -8.35 -0.59 -26.53
C LEU A 197 -9.88 -0.62 -26.40
N ASN A 198 -10.49 0.44 -25.87
CA ASN A 198 -11.92 0.53 -25.60
C ASN A 198 -12.45 -0.66 -24.78
N ASP A 199 -11.71 -1.04 -23.74
CA ASP A 199 -11.99 -2.18 -22.86
C ASP A 199 -11.91 -1.74 -21.38
N PRO A 200 -13.01 -1.25 -20.80
CA PRO A 200 -13.02 -0.79 -19.41
C PRO A 200 -12.75 -1.92 -18.39
N GLU A 201 -12.94 -3.19 -18.76
CA GLU A 201 -12.71 -4.35 -17.89
C GLU A 201 -11.22 -4.45 -17.49
N LEU A 202 -10.31 -3.98 -18.34
CA LEU A 202 -8.87 -3.97 -18.04
C LEU A 202 -8.56 -3.18 -16.78
N TYR A 203 -9.18 -2.02 -16.62
CA TYR A 203 -8.99 -1.15 -15.45
C TYR A 203 -9.58 -1.79 -14.20
N GLU A 204 -10.78 -2.39 -14.30
CA GLU A 204 -11.42 -3.08 -13.18
C GLU A 204 -10.63 -4.31 -12.71
N LEU A 205 -10.11 -5.12 -13.63
CA LEU A 205 -9.26 -6.27 -13.30
C LEU A 205 -7.99 -5.83 -12.58
N ALA A 206 -7.32 -4.80 -13.07
CA ALA A 206 -6.10 -4.28 -12.46
C ALA A 206 -6.35 -3.81 -11.02
N ARG A 207 -7.40 -3.01 -10.82
CA ARG A 207 -7.81 -2.51 -9.50
C ARG A 207 -8.12 -3.64 -8.52
N ASN A 208 -8.88 -4.65 -8.95
CA ASN A 208 -9.22 -5.79 -8.10
C ASN A 208 -7.99 -6.61 -7.67
N VAL A 209 -7.02 -6.79 -8.57
CA VAL A 209 -5.75 -7.47 -8.24
C VAL A 209 -4.93 -6.62 -7.27
N GLN A 210 -4.85 -5.31 -7.47
CA GLN A 210 -4.15 -4.41 -6.56
C GLN A 210 -4.78 -4.45 -5.15
N ASN A 211 -6.10 -4.36 -5.04
CA ASN A 211 -6.82 -4.40 -3.76
C ASN A 211 -6.52 -5.66 -2.93
N ILE A 212 -6.43 -6.85 -3.55
CA ILE A 212 -6.15 -8.09 -2.81
C ILE A 212 -4.68 -8.24 -2.39
N HIS A 213 -3.78 -7.49 -3.04
CA HIS A 213 -2.37 -7.42 -2.70
C HIS A 213 -2.00 -6.17 -1.87
N SER A 214 -2.99 -5.36 -1.49
CA SER A 214 -2.85 -4.27 -0.54
C SER A 214 -2.90 -4.76 0.92
N ILE A 215 -2.29 -4.01 1.83
CA ILE A 215 -2.29 -4.30 3.26
C ILE A 215 -2.91 -3.13 4.03
N GLY A 216 -3.95 -3.42 4.81
CA GLY A 216 -4.58 -2.45 5.70
C GLY A 216 -4.29 -2.80 7.16
N TYR A 217 -3.96 -1.81 7.99
CA TYR A 217 -3.65 -2.01 9.40
C TYR A 217 -3.93 -0.77 10.25
N THR A 218 -4.02 -1.00 11.56
CA THR A 218 -3.96 0.05 12.57
C THR A 218 -2.72 -0.12 13.46
N ALA A 219 -2.02 0.97 13.75
CA ALA A 219 -0.87 0.98 14.65
C ALA A 219 -1.30 1.41 16.06
N MET A 220 -0.80 0.72 17.07
CA MET A 220 -1.20 0.82 18.46
C MET A 220 0.00 0.94 19.40
N VAL A 221 -0.20 1.60 20.55
CA VAL A 221 0.79 1.73 21.64
C VAL A 221 0.09 1.53 22.98
N HIS A 222 0.66 0.68 23.84
CA HIS A 222 0.06 0.34 25.13
C HIS A 222 0.28 1.40 26.23
N ASP A 223 1.39 2.16 26.16
CA ASP A 223 1.80 3.14 27.18
C ASP A 223 1.92 4.55 26.58
N PHE A 224 0.78 5.17 26.30
CA PHE A 224 0.74 6.48 25.65
C PHE A 224 0.29 7.59 26.62
N HIS A 225 1.24 8.23 27.31
CA HIS A 225 0.97 9.30 28.30
C HIS A 225 1.47 10.71 27.90
N SER A 226 1.92 10.91 26.67
CA SER A 226 2.46 12.20 26.21
C SER A 226 1.58 12.85 25.16
N SER A 227 1.44 14.17 25.19
CA SER A 227 0.96 14.95 24.07
C SER A 227 1.75 14.59 22.80
N ILE A 228 1.10 14.06 21.76
CA ILE A 228 1.74 13.92 20.46
C ILE A 228 1.92 15.32 19.90
N CYS A 229 3.14 15.84 19.99
CA CYS A 229 3.63 16.79 19.01
C CYS A 229 3.88 15.98 17.74
N THR A 230 2.87 15.88 16.89
CA THR A 230 3.07 15.32 15.55
C THR A 230 3.91 16.34 14.80
N HIS A 231 5.22 16.14 14.77
CA HIS A 231 6.13 16.86 13.89
C HIS A 231 5.89 16.35 12.48
N ILE A 232 4.90 16.93 11.81
CA ILE A 232 4.67 16.63 10.40
C ILE A 232 5.65 17.52 9.65
N LEU A 233 6.77 16.92 9.25
CA LEU A 233 7.84 17.60 8.53
C LEU A 233 7.30 18.08 7.18
N SER A 234 7.01 19.38 7.11
CA SER A 234 7.14 20.11 5.85
C SER A 234 8.63 20.20 5.55
N LEU A 235 9.00 19.94 4.29
CA LEU A 235 10.38 20.04 3.80
C LEU A 235 11.02 21.41 4.09
N ASP A 236 10.20 22.44 4.37
CA ASP A 236 10.63 23.82 4.58
C ASP A 236 10.29 24.38 5.97
N SER A 237 9.55 23.67 6.83
CA SER A 237 9.23 24.12 8.19
C SER A 237 8.82 22.97 9.13
N LEU A 238 9.41 22.96 10.33
CA LEU A 238 8.97 22.11 11.44
C LEU A 238 7.69 22.72 12.04
N ASN A 239 6.53 22.26 11.56
CA ASN A 239 5.26 22.60 12.21
C ASN A 239 4.98 21.54 13.29
N CYS A 240 4.92 21.99 14.55
CA CYS A 240 4.54 21.16 15.68
C CYS A 240 3.04 21.25 15.87
N TYR A 241 2.31 20.17 15.59
CA TYR A 241 0.87 20.10 15.87
C TYR A 241 0.67 19.45 17.24
N SER A 242 0.16 20.20 18.21
CA SER A 242 -0.27 19.67 19.51
C SER A 242 -1.77 19.36 19.47
N CYS A 243 -2.14 18.09 19.31
CA CYS A 243 -3.50 17.64 19.57
C CYS A 243 -3.59 17.24 21.04
N SER A 244 -4.28 18.02 21.88
CA SER A 244 -4.62 17.64 23.24
C SER A 244 -5.83 16.70 23.22
N CYS A 245 -5.60 15.50 22.71
CA CYS A 245 -6.62 14.55 22.38
C CYS A 245 -6.32 13.33 23.25
N GLY A 246 -7.17 13.07 24.25
CA GLY A 246 -7.02 11.96 25.18
C GLY A 246 -7.19 10.64 24.45
N PHE A 247 -6.14 10.21 23.75
CA PHE A 247 -6.20 9.04 22.89
C PHE A 247 -5.87 7.78 23.66
N ASN A 248 -6.85 6.88 23.69
CA ASN A 248 -6.61 5.47 23.91
C ASN A 248 -5.79 4.93 22.73
N ARG A 249 -4.67 4.25 23.03
CA ARG A 249 -3.90 3.24 22.30
C ARG A 249 -3.73 3.28 20.76
N LEU A 250 -4.62 3.85 19.94
CA LEU A 250 -4.62 3.79 18.47
C LEU A 250 -4.00 5.04 17.84
N LEU A 251 -2.85 4.88 17.19
CA LEU A 251 -2.10 5.97 16.58
C LEU A 251 -2.52 6.24 15.14
N LEU A 252 -2.59 5.20 14.32
CA LEU A 252 -2.65 5.34 12.87
C LEU A 252 -3.61 4.32 12.29
N LEU A 253 -4.54 4.76 11.45
CA LEU A 253 -5.26 3.87 10.54
C LEU A 253 -4.73 4.07 9.12
N TYR A 254 -4.21 2.98 8.52
CA TYR A 254 -3.76 2.96 7.14
C TYR A 254 -4.58 1.93 6.36
N LEU A 255 -5.33 2.40 5.37
CA LEU A 255 -6.23 1.59 4.55
C LEU A 255 -5.69 1.35 3.13
N ALA A 256 -4.42 1.67 2.88
CA ALA A 256 -3.77 1.54 1.57
C ALA A 256 -4.62 2.11 0.42
N ASP A 257 -4.52 1.50 -0.76
CA ASP A 257 -5.28 1.87 -1.95
C ASP A 257 -6.65 1.20 -2.05
N LEU A 258 -7.21 0.77 -0.91
CA LEU A 258 -8.49 0.07 -0.88
C LEU A 258 -9.67 0.95 -1.29
N GLU A 259 -10.66 0.30 -1.88
CA GLU A 259 -11.85 0.92 -2.44
C GLU A 259 -13.04 -0.03 -2.42
N GLY A 260 -14.22 0.47 -2.78
CA GLY A 260 -15.41 -0.37 -2.97
C GLY A 260 -15.75 -1.27 -1.78
N ASN A 261 -15.93 -2.56 -2.05
CA ASN A 261 -16.32 -3.54 -1.03
C ASN A 261 -15.15 -3.90 -0.10
N GLU A 262 -13.93 -3.96 -0.63
CA GLU A 262 -12.70 -4.25 0.09
C GLU A 262 -12.42 -3.18 1.16
N LEU A 263 -12.61 -1.90 0.83
CA LEU A 263 -12.54 -0.81 1.80
C LEU A 263 -13.59 -0.97 2.91
N ASN A 264 -14.82 -1.33 2.54
CA ASN A 264 -15.89 -1.56 3.53
C ASN A 264 -15.55 -2.71 4.48
N MET A 265 -14.97 -3.80 3.96
CA MET A 265 -14.55 -4.94 4.76
C MET A 265 -13.40 -4.58 5.71
N ALA A 266 -12.38 -3.87 5.21
CA ALA A 266 -11.27 -3.40 6.04
C ALA A 266 -11.75 -2.51 7.20
N ILE A 267 -12.69 -1.60 6.95
CA ILE A 267 -13.28 -0.74 7.99
C ILE A 267 -14.11 -1.57 8.99
N LYS A 268 -14.90 -2.54 8.52
CA LYS A 268 -15.65 -3.46 9.40
C LYS A 268 -14.72 -4.24 10.31
N ASN A 269 -13.60 -4.73 9.78
CA ASN A 269 -12.58 -5.43 10.55
C ASN A 269 -11.91 -4.51 11.57
N TYR A 270 -11.53 -3.30 11.19
CA TYR A 270 -11.06 -2.29 12.13
C TYR A 270 -12.04 -2.09 13.29
N ILE A 271 -13.32 -1.80 13.00
CA ILE A 271 -14.35 -1.60 14.03
C ILE A 271 -14.50 -2.84 14.92
N LYS A 272 -14.56 -4.03 14.31
CA LYS A 272 -14.69 -5.31 15.01
C LYS A 272 -13.57 -5.53 16.02
N TYR A 273 -12.34 -5.21 15.66
CA TYR A 273 -11.17 -5.51 16.48
C TYR A 273 -10.83 -4.40 17.49
N THR A 274 -11.25 -3.16 17.25
CA THR A 274 -10.90 -2.04 18.14
C THR A 274 -12.05 -1.54 19.03
N TYR A 275 -13.27 -2.07 18.87
CA TYR A 275 -14.42 -1.70 19.71
C TYR A 275 -14.12 -1.91 21.22
N PRO A 276 -14.47 -0.95 22.11
CA PRO A 276 -15.29 0.26 21.88
C PRO A 276 -14.50 1.49 21.40
N SER A 277 -13.18 1.40 21.22
CA SER A 277 -12.35 2.53 20.79
C SER A 277 -12.25 2.60 19.27
N SER A 278 -13.06 3.46 18.64
CA SER A 278 -12.96 3.75 17.20
C SER A 278 -12.18 5.04 16.89
N SER A 279 -11.59 5.66 17.91
CA SER A 279 -10.88 6.94 17.76
C SER A 279 -9.40 6.71 17.48
N VAL A 280 -8.87 7.37 16.46
CA VAL A 280 -7.45 7.31 16.06
C VAL A 280 -6.84 8.70 16.10
N LEU A 281 -5.54 8.81 16.35
CA LEU A 281 -4.87 10.09 16.12
C LEU A 281 -4.92 10.47 14.64
N MET A 282 -4.45 9.58 13.77
CA MET A 282 -4.29 9.86 12.34
C MET A 282 -4.98 8.80 11.48
N GLU A 283 -5.83 9.25 10.56
CA GLU A 283 -6.36 8.46 9.45
C GLU A 283 -5.58 8.82 8.18
N ILE A 284 -4.95 7.84 7.53
CA ILE A 284 -4.40 8.00 6.19
C ILE A 284 -5.54 7.75 5.19
N ALA A 285 -5.78 8.73 4.33
CA ALA A 285 -6.84 8.68 3.34
C ALA A 285 -6.67 7.45 2.41
N PRO A 286 -7.70 6.63 2.23
CA PRO A 286 -7.63 5.47 1.35
C PRO A 286 -7.45 5.91 -0.10
N HIS A 287 -6.59 5.21 -0.84
CA HIS A 287 -6.32 5.45 -2.26
C HIS A 287 -6.01 6.92 -2.55
N HIS A 288 -5.12 7.53 -1.74
CA HIS A 288 -4.75 8.94 -1.85
C HIS A 288 -5.95 9.91 -1.81
N GLY A 289 -7.03 9.51 -1.16
CA GLY A 289 -8.26 10.30 -1.05
C GLY A 289 -9.20 10.18 -2.25
N ASN A 290 -8.99 9.25 -3.18
CA ASN A 290 -9.93 9.01 -4.30
C ASN A 290 -11.05 8.02 -3.93
N SER A 291 -10.90 7.31 -2.82
CA SER A 291 -11.84 6.27 -2.38
C SER A 291 -12.63 6.71 -1.16
N TYR A 292 -13.91 6.35 -1.12
CA TYR A 292 -14.79 6.71 -0.01
C TYR A 292 -15.68 5.54 0.40
N SER A 293 -15.84 5.38 1.71
CA SER A 293 -16.85 4.54 2.32
C SER A 293 -17.63 5.35 3.35
N ARG A 294 -18.96 5.22 3.35
CA ARG A 294 -19.82 5.81 4.40
C ARG A 294 -19.49 5.28 5.79
N LEU A 295 -18.86 4.10 5.89
CA LEU A 295 -18.46 3.52 7.17
C LEU A 295 -17.33 4.31 7.84
N LEU A 296 -16.57 5.13 7.10
CA LEU A 296 -15.56 6.03 7.67
C LEU A 296 -16.16 7.07 8.62
N ASN A 297 -17.46 7.35 8.53
CA ASN A 297 -18.15 8.28 9.43
C ASN A 297 -18.12 7.84 10.90
N VAL A 298 -17.92 6.54 11.17
CA VAL A 298 -17.85 6.02 12.55
C VAL A 298 -16.44 6.12 13.15
N ILE A 299 -15.43 6.42 12.33
CA ILE A 299 -14.03 6.56 12.74
C ILE A 299 -13.77 8.02 13.09
N LYS A 300 -13.48 8.26 14.37
CA LYS A 300 -13.12 9.59 14.86
C LYS A 300 -11.61 9.77 14.73
N SER A 301 -11.16 10.57 13.77
CA SER A 301 -9.74 10.93 13.62
C SER A 301 -9.53 12.39 14.00
N CYS A 302 -8.40 12.69 14.64
CA CYS A 302 -8.02 14.10 14.85
C CYS A 302 -7.22 14.68 13.69
N ILE A 303 -6.49 13.82 12.97
CA ILE A 303 -5.78 14.20 11.76
C ILE A 303 -6.24 13.27 10.64
N THR A 304 -6.59 13.85 9.50
CA THR A 304 -6.67 13.10 8.25
C THR A 304 -5.52 13.54 7.35
N TYR A 305 -4.66 12.57 7.01
CA TYR A 305 -3.54 12.77 6.12
C TYR A 305 -3.88 12.25 4.73
N ILE A 306 -3.76 13.10 3.72
CA ILE A 306 -3.93 12.71 2.31
C ILE A 306 -2.54 12.57 1.67
N PRO A 307 -2.07 11.32 1.44
CA PRO A 307 -0.74 11.04 0.88
C PRO A 307 -0.60 11.55 -0.55
N ARG A 308 0.63 11.85 -0.96
CA ARG A 308 0.93 12.42 -2.29
C ARG A 308 0.48 11.48 -3.40
N CYS A 309 0.05 12.03 -4.53
CA CYS A 309 -0.01 11.28 -5.78
C CYS A 309 0.27 12.19 -6.97
N ASN A 310 1.40 11.97 -7.66
CA ASN A 310 1.79 12.71 -8.87
C ASN A 310 0.80 12.47 -10.03
N ILE A 311 0.02 11.40 -9.94
CA ILE A 311 -0.92 10.94 -10.97
C ILE A 311 -2.28 11.64 -10.81
N HIS A 312 -2.58 12.25 -9.64
CA HIS A 312 -3.93 12.72 -9.29
C HIS A 312 -4.00 14.22 -8.86
N VAL A 313 -3.36 15.11 -9.63
CA VAL A 313 -3.30 16.58 -9.44
C VAL A 313 -4.71 17.25 -9.26
N PRO A 314 -4.82 18.42 -8.56
CA PRO A 314 -6.07 18.97 -7.97
C PRO A 314 -7.26 19.30 -8.89
N CYS A 315 -7.14 19.18 -10.22
CA CYS A 315 -8.24 19.45 -11.14
C CYS A 315 -9.41 18.45 -10.97
N TYR A 316 -9.14 17.22 -10.52
CA TYR A 316 -10.18 16.22 -10.18
C TYR A 316 -10.77 16.40 -8.77
N TRP A 317 -9.98 16.93 -7.83
CA TRP A 317 -10.34 17.06 -6.42
C TRP A 317 -11.47 18.08 -6.21
N LYS A 318 -11.50 19.16 -7.00
CA LYS A 318 -12.47 20.26 -6.83
C LYS A 318 -13.91 19.97 -7.29
N ARG A 319 -14.18 18.91 -8.07
CA ARG A 319 -15.51 18.75 -8.71
C ARG A 319 -16.25 17.45 -8.41
N LYS A 320 -15.63 16.36 -7.96
CA LYS A 320 -16.32 15.06 -7.79
C LYS A 320 -15.85 14.13 -6.68
N CYS A 321 -14.84 14.49 -5.88
CA CYS A 321 -14.33 13.54 -4.89
C CYS A 321 -15.26 13.46 -3.66
N GLN A 322 -15.98 12.34 -3.54
CA GLN A 322 -16.87 12.05 -2.40
C GLN A 322 -16.11 12.03 -1.06
N TYR A 323 -14.83 11.64 -1.07
CA TYR A 323 -13.98 11.66 0.12
C TYR A 323 -13.70 13.09 0.61
N LEU A 324 -13.37 14.03 -0.28
CA LEU A 324 -13.19 15.44 0.09
C LEU A 324 -14.50 16.08 0.60
N GLN A 325 -15.64 15.74 0.00
CA GLN A 325 -16.95 16.17 0.50
C GLN A 325 -17.20 15.64 1.93
N TYR A 326 -16.87 14.37 2.17
CA TYR A 326 -16.87 13.78 3.50
C TYR A 326 -15.96 14.53 4.47
N LEU A 327 -14.70 14.81 4.12
CA LEU A 327 -13.78 15.54 4.98
C LEU A 327 -14.29 16.93 5.33
N CYS A 328 -14.83 17.67 4.36
CA CYS A 328 -15.47 18.97 4.61
C CYS A 328 -16.66 18.86 5.57
N SER A 329 -17.41 17.75 5.55
CA SER A 329 -18.50 17.51 6.51
C SER A 329 -18.00 17.11 7.91
N LYS A 330 -16.86 16.41 7.99
CA LYS A 330 -16.23 15.93 9.24
C LYS A 330 -15.51 17.05 9.99
N ALA A 331 -14.93 17.99 9.24
CA ALA A 331 -14.02 18.97 9.82
C ALA A 331 -14.71 20.04 10.67
N LYS A 332 -16.04 20.13 10.63
CA LYS A 332 -16.84 20.84 11.64
C LYS A 332 -16.78 20.24 13.04
N ALA A 333 -16.27 19.01 13.18
CA ALA A 333 -16.24 18.29 14.46
C ALA A 333 -14.85 18.32 15.11
N PHE A 334 -13.80 17.70 14.54
CA PHE A 334 -12.53 17.49 15.28
C PHE A 334 -11.28 17.21 14.41
N SER A 335 -11.29 17.45 13.10
CA SER A 335 -10.24 16.92 12.20
C SER A 335 -9.41 18.01 11.51
N HIS A 336 -8.10 18.04 11.75
CA HIS A 336 -7.14 18.75 10.90
C HIS A 336 -6.90 17.95 9.60
N ILE A 337 -7.00 18.61 8.45
CA ILE A 337 -6.73 18.00 7.16
C ILE A 337 -5.35 18.42 6.69
N ILE A 338 -4.48 17.44 6.46
CA ILE A 338 -3.12 17.66 5.98
C ILE A 338 -2.97 17.03 4.60
N VAL A 339 -2.67 17.88 3.62
CA VAL A 339 -2.40 17.47 2.25
C VAL A 339 -0.90 17.64 1.98
N SER A 340 -0.22 16.57 1.59
CA SER A 340 1.15 16.66 1.13
C SER A 340 1.20 17.06 -0.35
N ASN A 341 1.81 18.21 -0.66
CA ASN A 341 2.19 18.59 -2.02
C ASN A 341 3.73 18.56 -2.15
N HIS A 342 4.25 18.31 -3.35
CA HIS A 342 5.68 18.10 -3.67
C HIS A 342 6.66 19.10 -3.06
N SER A 343 6.19 20.31 -2.75
CA SER A 343 6.99 21.42 -2.25
C SER A 343 6.38 22.16 -1.07
N LYS A 344 5.15 21.85 -0.63
CA LYS A 344 4.47 22.53 0.50
C LYS A 344 3.44 21.61 1.17
N LEU A 345 3.35 21.63 2.50
CA LEU A 345 2.14 21.17 3.19
C LEU A 345 1.07 22.26 3.02
N ILE A 346 -0.12 21.88 2.55
CA ILE A 346 -1.26 22.80 2.51
C ILE A 346 -2.20 22.38 3.64
N GLU A 347 -2.28 23.24 4.65
CA GLU A 347 -3.15 23.08 5.81
C GLU A 347 -4.52 23.69 5.51
N PHE A 348 -5.56 22.92 5.80
CA PHE A 348 -6.92 23.43 5.87
C PHE A 348 -7.37 23.35 7.33
N ASN A 349 -7.42 24.51 8.00
CA ASN A 349 -8.21 24.66 9.21
C ASN A 349 -9.65 24.87 8.75
N VAL A 350 -10.53 23.92 9.07
CA VAL A 350 -11.95 23.97 8.70
C VAL A 350 -12.79 24.33 9.91
#